data_AF-A0A920SAF3-F1
#
_entry.id   AF-A0A920SAF3-F1
#
_cell.length_a   1.000
_cell.length_b   1.000
_cell.length_c   1.000
_cell.angle_alpha   90.00
_cell.angle_beta   90.00
_cell.angle_gamma   90.00
#
_symmetry.space_group_name_H-M   'P 1'
#
loop_
_entity.id
_entity.type
_entity.pdbx_description
1 polymer ?
#
loop_
_entity_poly.entity_id
_entity_poly.type
_entity_poly.pdbx_seq_one_letter_code
_entity_poly.pdbx_strand_id
1 'polypeptide(L)'
;MITRFGSLYAGHIDLPDIGFDATPVNDRWISNEELASVFRKSEAIAIKMDQLGFDTFWAAEHHFQREGYECLPNLLLMYVHMAHLTKNLKFGCGFNINPMWHPLRLAEDYATADILTKGRVIFGVGRGYHSREVDTFGVPSTNTDNDANRELFEEQVEVIMKAFNEESFSHQGKHYTIPPEVPYRGYTLKEISLVPRPRTFPVDTYQPMVSASQRSMDFMAKHGMKGIVGGGAATGGASDAVVKQWNETLTKHGKETELGSDLIIGVATFIDDTEEKAMVHAKKYFEENMKMFGPLGFVRGLSKGPNICIGSWLRRPVGRPPNHRGCRQIGCLDRRSTRAGYRKTYGDPRKISWPGRSKRWLLGHEH
;
A
#
# COMPACT_ATOMS: atom_id res chain seq x y z
N MET A 1 -26.26 9.74 -11.40
CA MET A 1 -26.49 8.29 -11.23
C MET A 1 -25.13 7.59 -11.29
N ILE A 2 -24.78 6.74 -10.32
CA ILE A 2 -23.49 6.02 -10.32
C ILE A 2 -23.56 4.88 -11.34
N THR A 3 -22.69 4.89 -12.35
CA THR A 3 -22.70 3.92 -13.45
C THR A 3 -21.49 2.99 -13.47
N ARG A 4 -20.52 3.21 -12.57
CA ARG A 4 -19.29 2.42 -12.49
C ARG A 4 -19.17 1.81 -11.10
N PHE A 5 -19.25 0.49 -11.04
CA PHE A 5 -19.07 -0.28 -9.81
C PHE A 5 -17.77 -1.06 -9.90
N GLY A 6 -16.98 -1.00 -8.84
CA GLY A 6 -15.74 -1.75 -8.69
C GLY A 6 -15.72 -2.54 -7.38
N SER A 7 -14.65 -3.29 -7.17
CA SER A 7 -14.37 -3.96 -5.90
C SER A 7 -12.94 -3.65 -5.47
N LEU A 8 -12.69 -3.60 -4.16
CA LEU A 8 -11.37 -3.42 -3.58
C LEU A 8 -10.97 -4.68 -2.82
N TYR A 9 -9.81 -5.23 -3.15
CA TYR A 9 -9.22 -6.38 -2.48
C TYR A 9 -7.76 -6.07 -2.09
N ALA A 10 -7.51 -5.94 -0.78
CA ALA A 10 -6.18 -5.59 -0.26
C ALA A 10 -5.22 -6.79 -0.12
N GLY A 11 -5.59 -7.97 -0.61
CA GLY A 11 -4.66 -9.12 -0.65
C GLY A 11 -4.68 -10.07 0.53
N HIS A 12 -5.82 -10.21 1.24
CA HIS A 12 -5.93 -11.19 2.32
C HIS A 12 -6.17 -12.61 1.80
N ILE A 13 -5.44 -13.59 2.31
CA ILE A 13 -5.73 -15.00 2.04
C ILE A 13 -7.01 -15.43 2.78
N ASP A 14 -7.45 -16.66 2.54
CA ASP A 14 -8.47 -17.28 3.39
C ASP A 14 -7.80 -17.72 4.70
N LEU A 15 -8.00 -16.92 5.75
CA LEU A 15 -7.40 -17.17 7.06
C LEU A 15 -8.00 -18.44 7.70
N PRO A 16 -7.20 -19.25 8.41
CA PRO A 16 -7.66 -20.52 9.00
C PRO A 16 -8.69 -20.32 10.12
N ASP A 17 -8.64 -19.18 10.80
CA ASP A 17 -9.58 -18.75 11.83
C ASP A 17 -9.72 -17.22 11.82
N ILE A 18 -10.88 -16.69 12.22
CA ILE A 18 -11.17 -15.25 12.28
C ILE A 18 -12.06 -14.90 13.48
N GLY A 19 -11.97 -13.66 13.95
CA GLY A 19 -12.70 -13.12 15.09
C GLY A 19 -11.78 -12.76 16.27
N PHE A 20 -12.34 -12.20 17.34
CA PHE A 20 -11.55 -11.79 18.50
C PHE A 20 -10.92 -12.96 19.26
N ASP A 21 -11.57 -14.13 19.26
CA ASP A 21 -11.08 -15.34 19.92
C ASP A 21 -10.13 -16.18 19.05
N ALA A 22 -9.96 -15.81 17.78
CA ALA A 22 -9.04 -16.47 16.86
C ALA A 22 -7.58 -16.09 17.13
N THR A 23 -6.66 -16.81 16.49
CA THR A 23 -5.21 -16.58 16.56
C THR A 23 -4.89 -15.07 16.47
N PRO A 24 -4.11 -14.51 17.41
CA PRO A 24 -3.68 -13.12 17.36
C PRO A 24 -2.93 -12.83 16.05
N VAL A 25 -3.13 -11.64 15.49
CA VAL A 25 -2.54 -11.21 14.21
C VAL A 25 -1.06 -11.59 14.12
N ASN A 26 -0.24 -11.10 15.05
CA ASN A 26 1.22 -11.27 15.03
C ASN A 26 1.70 -12.71 15.34
N ASP A 27 0.82 -13.55 15.88
CA ASP A 27 1.13 -14.93 16.23
C ASP A 27 0.86 -15.88 15.05
N ARG A 28 0.20 -15.40 13.99
CA ARG A 28 -0.01 -16.15 12.76
C ARG A 28 1.33 -16.41 12.06
N TRP A 29 1.49 -17.65 11.62
CA TRP A 29 2.59 -18.07 10.77
C TRP A 29 2.03 -18.91 9.63
N ILE A 30 1.73 -18.26 8.52
CA ILE A 30 1.13 -18.91 7.36
C ILE A 30 2.23 -19.50 6.48
N SER A 31 1.97 -20.68 5.91
CA SER A 31 2.91 -21.30 4.97
C SER A 31 3.05 -20.48 3.69
N ASN A 32 4.19 -20.60 3.01
CA ASN A 32 4.39 -19.91 1.73
C ASN A 32 3.36 -20.32 0.67
N GLU A 33 2.93 -21.59 0.66
CA GLU A 33 1.92 -22.09 -0.27
C GLU A 33 0.56 -21.40 -0.05
N GLU A 34 0.15 -21.25 1.21
CA GLU A 34 -1.07 -20.53 1.56
C GLU A 34 -0.95 -19.03 1.28
N LEU A 35 0.18 -18.39 1.59
CA LEU A 35 0.41 -16.98 1.23
C LEU A 35 0.32 -16.76 -0.29
N ALA A 36 0.88 -17.66 -1.09
CA ALA A 36 0.82 -17.62 -2.55
C ALA A 36 -0.59 -17.84 -3.10
N SER A 37 -1.53 -18.38 -2.31
CA SER A 37 -2.94 -18.54 -2.73
C SER A 37 -3.62 -17.22 -3.07
N VAL A 38 -3.11 -16.09 -2.55
CA VAL A 38 -3.60 -14.74 -2.84
C VAL A 38 -3.67 -14.46 -4.34
N PHE A 39 -2.74 -14.97 -5.14
CA PHE A 39 -2.73 -14.74 -6.59
C PHE A 39 -3.85 -15.49 -7.30
N ARG A 40 -4.06 -16.77 -6.97
CA ARG A 40 -5.20 -17.55 -7.51
C ARG A 40 -6.53 -16.94 -7.10
N LYS A 41 -6.62 -16.41 -5.87
CA LYS A 41 -7.80 -15.71 -5.37
C LYS A 41 -8.05 -14.40 -6.14
N SER A 42 -7.02 -13.57 -6.33
CA SER A 42 -7.09 -12.36 -7.15
C SER A 42 -7.54 -12.65 -8.58
N GLU A 43 -6.99 -13.69 -9.22
CA GLU A 43 -7.40 -14.12 -10.57
C GLU A 43 -8.88 -14.50 -10.61
N ALA A 44 -9.34 -15.32 -9.66
CA ALA A 44 -10.73 -15.76 -9.59
C ALA A 44 -11.68 -14.56 -9.41
N ILE A 45 -11.32 -13.60 -8.56
CA ILE A 45 -12.08 -12.36 -8.36
C ILE A 45 -12.12 -11.55 -9.66
N ALA A 46 -10.97 -11.30 -10.29
CA ALA A 46 -10.89 -10.50 -11.52
C ALA A 46 -11.69 -11.12 -12.68
N ILE A 47 -11.54 -12.43 -12.92
CA ILE A 47 -12.30 -13.13 -13.96
C ILE A 47 -13.80 -13.04 -13.68
N LYS A 48 -14.22 -13.25 -12.42
CA LYS A 48 -15.64 -13.19 -12.07
C LYS A 48 -16.21 -11.78 -12.21
N MET A 49 -15.44 -10.76 -11.81
CA MET A 49 -15.81 -9.35 -11.97
C MET A 49 -15.99 -8.97 -13.43
N ASP A 50 -15.06 -9.38 -14.31
CA ASP A 50 -15.14 -9.13 -15.75
C ASP A 50 -16.41 -9.77 -16.37
N GLN A 51 -16.72 -11.02 -15.98
CA GLN A 51 -17.94 -11.73 -16.43
C GLN A 51 -19.23 -11.05 -15.98
N LEU A 52 -19.23 -10.42 -14.79
CA LEU A 52 -20.39 -9.74 -14.23
C LEU A 52 -20.51 -8.28 -14.66
N GLY A 53 -19.55 -7.76 -15.44
CA GLY A 53 -19.58 -6.39 -15.94
C GLY A 53 -19.18 -5.32 -14.93
N PHE A 54 -18.37 -5.66 -13.92
CA PHE A 54 -17.74 -4.65 -13.06
C PHE A 54 -16.77 -3.78 -13.87
N ASP A 55 -16.63 -2.52 -13.49
CA ASP A 55 -15.78 -1.56 -14.19
C ASP A 55 -14.29 -1.73 -13.80
N THR A 56 -13.99 -1.78 -12.51
CA THR A 56 -12.61 -1.78 -12.01
C THR A 56 -12.38 -2.72 -10.82
N PHE A 57 -11.33 -3.54 -10.88
CA PHE A 57 -10.76 -4.24 -9.74
C PHE A 57 -9.63 -3.43 -9.11
N TRP A 58 -9.83 -3.01 -7.87
CA TRP A 58 -8.87 -2.25 -7.08
C TRP A 58 -8.11 -3.18 -6.13
N ALA A 59 -6.82 -2.93 -5.96
CA ALA A 59 -5.99 -3.60 -4.97
C ALA A 59 -4.97 -2.63 -4.36
N ALA A 60 -4.31 -3.08 -3.30
CA ALA A 60 -3.39 -2.31 -2.49
C ALA A 60 -2.02 -3.00 -2.43
N GLU A 61 -0.95 -2.22 -2.58
CA GLU A 61 0.41 -2.71 -2.45
C GLU A 61 0.79 -2.87 -0.97
N HIS A 62 1.21 -4.07 -0.57
CA HIS A 62 1.64 -4.41 0.78
C HIS A 62 2.74 -5.47 0.82
N HIS A 63 3.55 -5.46 1.87
CA HIS A 63 4.78 -6.26 1.97
C HIS A 63 4.95 -6.95 3.33
N PHE A 64 5.71 -8.05 3.36
CA PHE A 64 6.20 -8.68 4.61
C PHE A 64 5.12 -9.08 5.65
N GLN A 65 3.88 -9.29 5.21
CA GLN A 65 2.74 -9.67 6.04
C GLN A 65 2.58 -11.20 6.02
N ARG A 66 3.49 -11.90 6.71
CA ARG A 66 3.46 -13.36 6.87
C ARG A 66 2.18 -13.88 7.55
N GLU A 67 1.46 -12.96 8.18
CA GLU A 67 0.20 -13.17 8.88
C GLU A 67 -0.99 -13.41 7.94
N GLY A 68 -0.85 -13.10 6.63
CA GLY A 68 -1.84 -13.41 5.60
C GLY A 68 -2.87 -12.32 5.28
N TYR A 69 -2.75 -11.12 5.84
CA TYR A 69 -3.75 -10.05 5.65
C TYR A 69 -3.57 -9.25 4.35
N GLU A 70 -2.33 -8.98 3.95
CA GLU A 70 -2.03 -8.01 2.89
C GLU A 70 -0.82 -8.51 2.09
N CYS A 71 -1.06 -9.47 1.18
CA CYS A 71 -0.02 -10.29 0.54
C CYS A 71 0.24 -9.92 -0.94
N LEU A 72 -0.04 -8.68 -1.35
CA LEU A 72 0.11 -8.22 -2.74
C LEU A 72 1.26 -7.21 -2.87
N PRO A 73 2.50 -7.65 -3.17
CA PRO A 73 3.68 -6.78 -3.16
C PRO A 73 3.91 -5.99 -4.46
N ASN A 74 3.26 -6.37 -5.57
CA ASN A 74 3.41 -5.67 -6.84
C ASN A 74 2.12 -5.74 -7.67
N LEU A 75 1.41 -4.62 -7.73
CA LEU A 75 0.13 -4.51 -8.42
C LEU A 75 0.31 -4.54 -9.94
N LEU A 76 1.28 -3.79 -10.47
CA LEU A 76 1.49 -3.65 -11.91
C LEU A 76 1.77 -5.00 -12.58
N LEU A 77 2.65 -5.81 -11.99
CA LEU A 77 2.98 -7.14 -12.48
C LEU A 77 1.75 -8.06 -12.44
N MET A 78 1.02 -8.06 -11.33
CA MET A 78 -0.20 -8.86 -11.18
C MET A 78 -1.29 -8.44 -12.17
N TYR A 79 -1.43 -7.14 -12.43
CA TYR A 79 -2.42 -6.58 -13.35
C TYR A 79 -2.09 -6.86 -14.81
N VAL A 80 -0.82 -6.82 -15.20
CA VAL A 80 -0.42 -7.26 -16.54
C VAL A 80 -0.82 -8.71 -16.77
N HIS A 81 -0.59 -9.60 -15.79
CA HIS A 81 -1.04 -10.99 -15.86
C HIS A 81 -2.57 -11.11 -15.98
N MET A 82 -3.32 -10.53 -15.04
CA MET A 82 -4.79 -10.64 -15.02
C MET A 82 -5.47 -9.97 -16.21
N ALA A 83 -4.88 -8.92 -16.77
CA ALA A 83 -5.36 -8.33 -18.01
C ALA A 83 -5.42 -9.35 -19.15
N HIS A 84 -4.48 -10.29 -19.24
CA HIS A 84 -4.53 -11.33 -20.27
C HIS A 84 -5.59 -12.41 -20.00
N LEU A 85 -6.19 -12.44 -18.80
CA LEU A 85 -7.25 -13.36 -18.39
C LEU A 85 -8.65 -12.72 -18.47
N THR A 86 -8.74 -11.40 -18.68
CA THR A 86 -10.00 -10.64 -18.73
C THR A 86 -10.13 -9.82 -20.01
N LYS A 87 -11.35 -9.41 -20.35
CA LYS A 87 -11.65 -8.69 -21.59
C LYS A 87 -11.80 -7.18 -21.40
N ASN A 88 -12.59 -6.76 -20.40
CA ASN A 88 -13.04 -5.38 -20.26
C ASN A 88 -12.60 -4.74 -18.93
N LEU A 89 -12.44 -5.56 -17.89
CA LEU A 89 -12.12 -5.12 -16.55
C LEU A 89 -10.86 -4.24 -16.51
N LYS A 90 -10.96 -3.09 -15.85
CA LYS A 90 -9.83 -2.23 -15.51
C LYS A 90 -9.24 -2.63 -14.16
N PHE A 91 -8.00 -2.24 -13.95
CA PHE A 91 -7.22 -2.59 -12.78
C PHE A 91 -6.71 -1.33 -12.10
N GLY A 92 -7.29 -1.01 -10.95
CA GLY A 92 -6.97 0.17 -10.19
C GLY A 92 -5.88 -0.09 -9.18
N CYS A 93 -4.76 0.62 -9.29
CA CYS A 93 -3.83 0.71 -8.17
C CYS A 93 -4.50 1.60 -7.12
N GLY A 94 -5.09 1.01 -6.08
CA GLY A 94 -5.62 1.78 -4.95
C GLY A 94 -4.51 2.64 -4.35
N PHE A 95 -3.31 2.07 -4.32
CA PHE A 95 -2.04 2.77 -4.18
C PHE A 95 -0.89 1.82 -4.56
N ASN A 96 0.11 2.36 -5.25
CA ASN A 96 1.50 1.91 -5.12
C ASN A 96 2.14 2.77 -4.02
N ILE A 97 2.98 2.21 -3.16
CA ILE A 97 3.58 2.97 -2.05
C ILE A 97 4.88 3.61 -2.52
N ASN A 98 4.77 4.80 -3.12
CA ASN A 98 5.88 5.48 -3.79
C ASN A 98 7.20 5.52 -2.98
N PRO A 99 7.20 5.76 -1.64
CA PRO A 99 8.46 5.79 -0.89
C PRO A 99 9.28 4.50 -0.97
N MET A 100 8.65 3.35 -1.26
CA MET A 100 9.34 2.06 -1.45
C MET A 100 9.88 1.85 -2.87
N TRP A 101 9.62 2.79 -3.79
CA TRP A 101 10.05 2.77 -5.18
C TRP A 101 11.05 3.88 -5.49
N HIS A 102 11.83 3.69 -6.55
CA HIS A 102 12.42 4.83 -7.26
C HIS A 102 11.34 5.43 -8.20
N PRO A 103 11.10 6.75 -8.21
CA PRO A 103 9.98 7.34 -8.95
C PRO A 103 10.04 7.06 -10.45
N LEU A 104 11.23 7.11 -11.06
CA LEU A 104 11.39 6.76 -12.49
C LEU A 104 11.06 5.29 -12.78
N ARG A 105 11.42 4.36 -11.88
CA ARG A 105 11.15 2.94 -12.07
C ARG A 105 9.66 2.65 -11.99
N LEU A 106 8.96 3.27 -11.03
CA LEU A 106 7.51 3.16 -10.94
C LEU A 106 6.81 3.76 -12.17
N ALA A 107 7.29 4.89 -12.68
CA ALA A 107 6.77 5.51 -13.90
C ALA A 107 6.97 4.62 -15.14
N GLU A 108 8.17 4.03 -15.32
CA GLU A 108 8.47 3.09 -16.42
C GLU A 108 7.63 1.82 -16.33
N ASP A 109 7.52 1.24 -15.14
CA ASP A 109 6.75 0.01 -14.91
C ASP A 109 5.25 0.28 -15.17
N TYR A 110 4.72 1.44 -14.75
CA TYR A 110 3.35 1.83 -15.05
C TYR A 110 3.14 2.03 -16.55
N ALA A 111 4.01 2.80 -17.22
CA ALA A 111 3.89 3.03 -18.66
C ALA A 111 3.90 1.72 -19.46
N THR A 112 4.77 0.80 -19.05
CA THR A 112 4.84 -0.55 -19.62
C THR A 112 3.53 -1.31 -19.39
N ALA A 113 3.01 -1.32 -18.17
CA ALA A 113 1.75 -1.99 -17.85
C ALA A 113 0.56 -1.38 -18.61
N ASP A 114 0.48 -0.06 -18.69
CA ASP A 114 -0.55 0.67 -19.42
C ASP A 114 -0.54 0.29 -20.92
N ILE A 115 0.63 0.20 -21.55
CA ILE A 115 0.77 -0.24 -22.94
C ILE A 115 0.35 -1.70 -23.11
N LEU A 116 0.90 -2.62 -22.31
CA LEU A 116 0.65 -4.06 -22.45
C LEU A 116 -0.81 -4.42 -22.19
N THR A 117 -1.47 -3.69 -21.29
CA THR A 117 -2.88 -3.89 -20.95
C THR A 117 -3.84 -3.08 -21.83
N LYS A 118 -3.33 -2.31 -22.79
CA LYS A 118 -4.09 -1.43 -23.70
C LYS A 118 -4.90 -0.36 -22.97
N GLY A 119 -4.33 0.24 -21.93
CA GLY A 119 -4.95 1.32 -21.18
C GLY A 119 -5.85 0.88 -20.03
N ARG A 120 -5.73 -0.38 -19.57
CA ARG A 120 -6.62 -0.92 -18.53
C ARG A 120 -6.07 -0.81 -17.12
N VAL A 121 -4.84 -0.35 -16.93
CA VAL A 121 -4.27 -0.11 -15.60
C VAL A 121 -4.43 1.37 -15.24
N ILE A 122 -5.07 1.63 -14.11
CA ILE A 122 -5.24 2.96 -13.52
C ILE A 122 -4.14 3.16 -12.49
N PHE A 123 -3.46 4.31 -12.56
CA PHE A 123 -2.34 4.63 -11.67
C PHE A 123 -2.86 5.09 -10.31
N GLY A 124 -2.08 4.79 -9.27
CA GLY A 124 -2.38 5.29 -7.94
C GLY A 124 -1.16 5.26 -7.05
N VAL A 125 -1.17 6.17 -6.08
CA VAL A 125 -0.02 6.52 -5.26
C VAL A 125 -0.40 6.53 -3.78
N GLY A 126 0.53 6.16 -2.92
CA GLY A 126 0.34 6.07 -1.48
C GLY A 126 1.64 6.33 -0.72
N ARG A 127 1.47 6.69 0.56
CA ARG A 127 2.57 7.11 1.44
C ARG A 127 3.14 6.00 2.31
N GLY A 128 2.34 5.00 2.64
CA GLY A 128 2.75 3.83 3.44
C GLY A 128 2.77 4.10 4.95
N TYR A 129 1.85 3.47 5.69
CA TYR A 129 1.72 3.64 7.14
C TYR A 129 2.31 2.46 7.93
N HIS A 130 2.48 1.29 7.32
CA HIS A 130 3.10 0.14 7.97
C HIS A 130 4.60 0.36 8.13
N SER A 131 5.05 0.54 9.38
CA SER A 131 6.47 0.71 9.67
C SER A 131 7.30 -0.51 9.28
N ARG A 132 6.78 -1.72 9.52
CA ARG A 132 7.40 -2.97 9.06
C ARG A 132 7.67 -2.96 7.56
N GLU A 133 6.78 -2.37 6.77
CA GLU A 133 6.89 -2.35 5.32
C GLU A 133 7.87 -1.27 4.88
N VAL A 134 7.53 -0.01 5.18
CA VAL A 134 8.21 1.15 4.64
C VAL A 134 9.60 1.33 5.25
N ASP A 135 9.74 1.23 6.58
CA ASP A 135 11.03 1.44 7.25
C ASP A 135 12.05 0.33 6.89
N THR A 136 11.60 -0.87 6.51
CA THR A 136 12.46 -1.96 6.03
C THR A 136 13.14 -1.64 4.70
N PHE A 137 12.50 -0.84 3.84
CA PHE A 137 13.11 -0.32 2.61
C PHE A 137 14.04 0.89 2.84
N GLY A 138 14.27 1.28 4.10
CA GLY A 138 15.18 2.36 4.47
C GLY A 138 14.60 3.76 4.32
N VAL A 139 13.29 3.88 4.20
CA VAL A 139 12.56 5.15 4.10
C VAL A 139 11.59 5.31 5.28
N PRO A 140 11.35 6.54 5.78
CA PRO A 140 10.46 6.73 6.93
C PRO A 140 9.00 6.41 6.58
N SER A 141 8.33 5.62 7.43
CA SER A 141 6.88 5.45 7.39
C SER A 141 6.14 6.66 7.97
N THR A 142 4.83 6.78 7.73
CA THR A 142 4.02 7.84 8.37
C THR A 142 3.98 7.73 9.90
N ASN A 143 4.31 6.56 10.45
CA ASN A 143 4.32 6.32 11.89
C ASN A 143 5.66 6.64 12.55
N THR A 144 6.77 6.53 11.81
CA THR A 144 8.11 6.85 12.32
C THR A 144 8.46 8.32 12.12
N ASP A 145 8.25 8.86 10.91
CA ASP A 145 8.41 10.28 10.60
C ASP A 145 7.46 10.70 9.47
N ASN A 146 6.30 11.25 9.86
CA ASN A 146 5.28 11.69 8.91
C ASN A 146 5.74 12.83 8.00
N ASP A 147 6.63 13.71 8.45
CA ASP A 147 7.02 14.89 7.67
C ASP A 147 8.08 14.52 6.64
N ALA A 148 9.10 13.75 7.03
CA ALA A 148 10.08 13.21 6.08
C ALA A 148 9.44 12.27 5.05
N ASN A 149 8.49 11.41 5.48
CA ASN A 149 7.73 10.57 4.55
C ASN A 149 6.95 11.40 3.52
N ARG A 150 6.33 12.49 3.97
CA ARG A 150 5.52 13.36 3.11
C ARG A 150 6.38 14.13 2.13
N GLU A 151 7.48 14.70 2.59
CA GLU A 151 8.44 15.42 1.76
C GLU A 151 8.96 14.54 0.62
N LEU A 152 9.39 13.31 0.95
CA LEU A 152 9.83 12.32 -0.03
C LEU A 152 8.69 11.97 -1.01
N PHE A 153 7.50 11.67 -0.50
CA PHE A 153 6.35 11.31 -1.33
C PHE A 153 5.93 12.43 -2.29
N GLU A 154 5.84 13.67 -1.81
CA GLU A 154 5.45 14.84 -2.62
C GLU A 154 6.48 15.06 -3.75
N GLU A 155 7.78 14.99 -3.45
CA GLU A 155 8.86 15.10 -4.47
C GLU A 155 8.81 13.95 -5.49
N GLN A 156 8.55 12.71 -5.04
CA GLN A 156 8.40 11.56 -5.95
C GLN A 156 7.22 11.72 -6.90
N VAL A 157 6.07 12.19 -6.40
CA VAL A 157 4.89 12.47 -7.24
C VAL A 157 5.22 13.57 -8.24
N GLU A 158 5.94 14.63 -7.85
CA GLU A 158 6.40 15.66 -8.78
C GLU A 158 7.27 15.07 -9.91
N VAL A 159 8.26 14.24 -9.58
CA VAL A 159 9.12 13.55 -10.57
C VAL A 159 8.28 12.67 -11.51
N ILE A 160 7.35 11.88 -10.98
CA ILE A 160 6.49 10.98 -11.78
C ILE A 160 5.60 11.80 -12.72
N MET A 161 4.98 12.88 -12.22
CA MET A 161 4.13 13.73 -13.04
C MET A 161 4.92 14.43 -14.15
N LYS A 162 6.16 14.88 -13.90
CA LYS A 162 7.04 15.37 -14.98
C LYS A 162 7.30 14.28 -16.01
N ALA A 163 7.68 13.08 -15.56
CA ALA A 163 7.98 11.95 -16.42
C ALA A 163 6.80 11.56 -17.33
N PHE A 164 5.57 11.63 -16.82
CA PHE A 164 4.37 11.36 -17.61
C PHE A 164 3.99 12.50 -18.56
N ASN A 165 4.17 13.77 -18.17
CA ASN A 165 3.57 14.90 -18.88
C ASN A 165 4.54 15.64 -19.80
N GLU A 166 5.86 15.58 -19.57
CA GLU A 166 6.87 16.33 -20.32
C GLU A 166 7.64 15.42 -21.28
N GLU A 167 7.85 15.82 -22.54
CA GLU A 167 8.60 15.00 -23.52
C GLU A 167 10.05 14.74 -23.08
N SER A 168 10.66 15.72 -22.41
CA SER A 168 11.99 15.70 -21.80
C SER A 168 11.92 16.53 -20.52
N PHE A 169 12.59 16.11 -19.45
CA PHE A 169 12.57 16.83 -18.18
C PHE A 169 13.88 16.69 -17.40
N SER A 170 14.02 17.60 -16.43
CA SER A 170 14.97 17.49 -15.33
C SER A 170 14.30 17.83 -14.00
N HIS A 171 14.90 17.38 -12.91
CA HIS A 171 14.46 17.62 -11.55
C HIS A 171 15.67 17.80 -10.64
N GLN A 172 15.66 18.90 -9.88
CA GLN A 172 16.62 19.19 -8.83
C GLN A 172 15.83 19.42 -7.54
N GLY A 173 15.76 18.39 -6.71
CA GLY A 173 15.01 18.38 -5.47
C GLY A 173 15.90 18.04 -4.29
N LYS A 174 15.28 17.79 -3.14
CA LYS A 174 16.00 17.46 -1.90
C LYS A 174 16.44 16.00 -1.90
N HIS A 175 15.62 15.14 -2.50
CA HIS A 175 15.84 13.69 -2.53
C HIS A 175 16.38 13.21 -3.88
N TYR A 176 16.08 13.91 -4.97
CA TYR A 176 16.41 13.48 -6.33
C TYR A 176 17.09 14.59 -7.14
N THR A 177 18.19 14.20 -7.79
CA THR A 177 18.83 14.96 -8.87
C THR A 177 18.75 14.11 -10.14
N ILE A 178 17.85 14.50 -11.05
CA ILE A 178 17.50 13.73 -12.25
C ILE A 178 17.59 14.61 -13.49
N PRO A 179 18.38 14.22 -14.51
CA PRO A 179 19.50 13.29 -14.39
C PRO A 179 20.62 13.86 -13.50
N PRO A 180 21.51 13.02 -12.96
CA PRO A 180 22.77 13.51 -12.44
C PRO A 180 23.62 14.10 -13.58
N GLU A 181 24.42 15.12 -13.27
CA GLU A 181 25.35 15.70 -14.24
C GLU A 181 26.48 14.70 -14.55
N VAL A 182 26.33 13.95 -15.65
CA VAL A 182 27.31 12.96 -16.10
C VAL A 182 27.57 13.11 -17.60
N PRO A 183 28.80 12.83 -18.08
CA PRO A 183 29.08 12.79 -19.50
C PRO A 183 28.36 11.60 -20.15
N TYR A 184 27.67 11.86 -21.26
CA TYR A 184 26.99 10.83 -22.04
C TYR A 184 27.18 11.12 -23.53
N ARG A 185 27.80 10.17 -24.26
CA ARG A 185 27.97 10.21 -25.73
C ARG A 185 28.44 11.58 -26.29
N GLY A 186 29.39 12.23 -25.62
CA GLY A 186 30.00 13.48 -26.10
C GLY A 186 29.32 14.78 -25.64
N TYR A 187 28.29 14.71 -24.79
CA TYR A 187 27.68 15.87 -24.14
C TYR A 187 27.47 15.61 -22.64
N THR A 188 27.22 16.65 -21.85
CA THR A 188 26.78 16.49 -20.44
C THR A 188 25.28 16.24 -20.43
N LEU A 189 24.84 15.13 -19.82
CA LEU A 189 23.43 14.79 -19.70
C LEU A 189 22.72 15.83 -18.82
N LYS A 190 21.73 16.52 -19.38
CA LYS A 190 20.97 17.59 -18.70
C LYS A 190 19.50 17.25 -18.49
N GLU A 191 18.92 16.45 -19.37
CA GLU A 191 17.51 16.06 -19.32
C GLU A 191 17.35 14.61 -19.80
N ILE A 192 16.23 14.01 -19.42
CA ILE A 192 15.85 12.66 -19.84
C ILE A 192 14.38 12.62 -20.27
N SER A 193 14.05 11.60 -21.07
CA SER A 193 12.67 11.25 -21.43
C SER A 193 12.28 9.95 -20.75
N LEU A 194 11.02 9.83 -20.35
CA LEU A 194 10.45 8.54 -19.94
C LEU A 194 10.23 7.67 -21.18
N VAL A 195 10.75 6.43 -21.18
CA VAL A 195 10.65 5.52 -22.33
C VAL A 195 10.21 4.11 -21.86
N PRO A 196 9.06 3.58 -22.35
CA PRO A 196 8.07 4.28 -23.15
C PRO A 196 7.25 5.26 -22.31
N ARG A 197 6.51 6.17 -22.96
CA ARG A 197 5.50 7.00 -22.29
C ARG A 197 4.20 6.21 -22.13
N PRO A 198 3.37 6.50 -21.10
CA PRO A 198 2.04 5.92 -20.99
C PRO A 198 1.22 6.16 -22.27
N ARG A 199 0.42 5.16 -22.65
CA ARG A 199 -0.53 5.23 -23.76
C ARG A 199 -1.76 6.06 -23.37
N THR A 200 -2.20 5.94 -22.12
CA THR A 200 -3.35 6.66 -21.58
C THR A 200 -2.93 8.04 -21.12
N PHE A 201 -3.49 9.09 -21.74
CA PHE A 201 -3.17 10.48 -21.42
C PHE A 201 -4.44 11.36 -21.35
N PRO A 202 -4.59 12.23 -20.33
CA PRO A 202 -3.74 12.32 -19.14
C PRO A 202 -3.79 11.03 -18.31
N VAL A 203 -2.72 10.74 -17.57
CA VAL A 203 -2.65 9.55 -16.70
C VAL A 203 -3.63 9.73 -15.54
N ASP A 204 -4.64 8.87 -15.48
CA ASP A 204 -5.62 8.91 -14.39
C ASP A 204 -4.96 8.41 -13.08
N THR A 205 -4.81 9.31 -12.11
CA THR A 205 -4.02 9.08 -10.89
C THR A 205 -4.89 9.21 -9.65
N TYR A 206 -4.88 8.17 -8.81
CA TYR A 206 -5.66 8.11 -7.58
C TYR A 206 -4.78 8.11 -6.31
N GLN A 207 -5.30 8.66 -5.22
CA GLN A 207 -4.66 8.60 -3.91
C GLN A 207 -5.71 8.34 -2.80
N PRO A 208 -5.43 7.46 -1.82
CA PRO A 208 -6.30 7.23 -0.68
C PRO A 208 -6.29 8.43 0.29
N MET A 209 -7.47 8.87 0.73
CA MET A 209 -7.66 10.02 1.61
C MET A 209 -7.81 9.64 3.10
N VAL A 210 -6.80 8.96 3.67
CA VAL A 210 -6.87 8.34 5.01
C VAL A 210 -7.21 9.31 6.16
N SER A 211 -6.58 10.48 6.20
CA SER A 211 -6.81 11.50 7.23
C SER A 211 -7.65 12.69 6.75
N ALA A 212 -7.97 12.74 5.46
CA ALA A 212 -8.69 13.83 4.81
C ALA A 212 -8.15 15.24 5.17
N SER A 213 -6.83 15.41 5.36
CA SER A 213 -6.28 16.72 5.72
C SER A 213 -6.29 17.69 4.55
N GLN A 214 -6.58 18.97 4.80
CA GLN A 214 -6.66 20.00 3.76
C GLN A 214 -5.38 20.10 2.92
N ARG A 215 -4.19 20.03 3.57
CA ARG A 215 -2.91 20.02 2.86
C ARG A 215 -2.81 18.88 1.83
N SER A 216 -3.29 17.69 2.19
CA SER A 216 -3.22 16.53 1.29
C SER A 216 -4.21 16.70 0.13
N MET A 217 -5.41 17.22 0.38
CA MET A 217 -6.38 17.52 -0.68
C MET A 217 -5.87 18.62 -1.61
N ASP A 218 -5.29 19.71 -1.08
CA ASP A 218 -4.70 20.77 -1.89
C ASP A 218 -3.57 20.24 -2.79
N PHE A 219 -2.72 19.35 -2.26
CA PHE A 219 -1.68 18.68 -3.06
C PHE A 219 -2.27 17.81 -4.17
N MET A 220 -3.28 16.99 -3.84
CA MET A 220 -3.96 16.16 -4.82
C MET A 220 -4.61 16.98 -5.94
N ALA A 221 -5.35 18.03 -5.58
CA ALA A 221 -6.02 18.91 -6.53
C ALA A 221 -5.02 19.64 -7.45
N LYS A 222 -3.91 20.17 -6.89
CA LYS A 222 -2.82 20.80 -7.66
C LYS A 222 -2.25 19.88 -8.75
N HIS A 223 -2.17 18.57 -8.46
CA HIS A 223 -1.61 17.56 -9.37
C HIS A 223 -2.69 16.82 -10.20
N GLY A 224 -3.95 17.28 -10.16
CA GLY A 224 -5.04 16.66 -10.90
C GLY A 224 -5.39 15.23 -10.44
N MET A 225 -4.98 14.85 -9.22
CA MET A 225 -5.22 13.52 -8.66
C MET A 225 -6.64 13.39 -8.10
N LYS A 226 -7.16 12.16 -8.11
CA LYS A 226 -8.51 11.80 -7.64
C LYS A 226 -8.46 11.10 -6.29
N GLY A 227 -9.52 11.24 -5.50
CA GLY A 227 -9.59 10.69 -4.15
C GLY A 227 -10.16 9.28 -4.08
N ILE A 228 -9.63 8.46 -3.17
CA ILE A 228 -10.27 7.21 -2.71
C ILE A 228 -10.57 7.32 -1.22
N VAL A 229 -11.84 7.27 -0.85
CA VAL A 229 -12.28 7.16 0.54
C VAL A 229 -12.65 5.71 0.81
N GLY A 230 -11.68 4.94 1.32
CA GLY A 230 -11.88 3.55 1.69
C GLY A 230 -12.71 3.38 2.97
N GLY A 231 -13.25 2.18 3.18
CA GLY A 231 -14.16 1.85 4.29
C GLY A 231 -13.61 2.04 5.72
N GLY A 232 -12.30 2.24 5.89
CA GLY A 232 -11.67 2.64 7.16
C GLY A 232 -10.80 3.88 7.07
N ALA A 233 -10.68 4.50 5.89
CA ALA A 233 -9.69 5.51 5.55
C ALA A 233 -10.23 6.95 5.74
N ALA A 234 -11.10 7.16 6.70
CA ALA A 234 -11.39 8.50 7.21
C ALA A 234 -11.86 8.29 8.64
N THR A 235 -11.45 9.15 9.56
CA THR A 235 -11.95 9.15 10.93
C THR A 235 -13.48 9.37 10.92
N GLY A 236 -14.26 8.28 10.81
CA GLY A 236 -15.72 8.32 10.56
C GLY A 236 -16.20 7.83 9.18
N GLY A 237 -15.34 7.24 8.35
CA GLY A 237 -15.70 6.71 7.02
C GLY A 237 -15.94 7.80 5.97
N ALA A 238 -16.54 7.43 4.85
CA ALA A 238 -17.00 8.36 3.81
C ALA A 238 -18.11 9.26 4.35
N SER A 239 -17.71 10.25 5.14
CA SER A 239 -18.61 11.24 5.70
C SER A 239 -18.90 12.31 4.66
N ASP A 240 -20.13 12.81 4.69
CA ASP A 240 -20.59 13.94 3.88
C ASP A 240 -19.64 15.15 3.98
N ALA A 241 -19.03 15.36 5.14
CA ALA A 241 -18.02 16.40 5.36
C ALA A 241 -16.78 16.24 4.46
N VAL A 242 -16.24 15.02 4.30
CA VAL A 242 -15.07 14.77 3.45
C VAL A 242 -15.41 14.99 1.97
N VAL A 243 -16.60 14.56 1.55
CA VAL A 243 -17.06 14.74 0.16
C VAL A 243 -17.22 16.22 -0.17
N LYS A 244 -17.85 16.99 0.73
CA LYS A 244 -18.02 18.45 0.58
C LYS A 244 -16.68 19.17 0.57
N GLN A 245 -15.79 18.86 1.52
CA GLN A 245 -14.47 19.44 1.60
C GLN A 245 -13.63 19.16 0.34
N TRP A 246 -13.73 17.95 -0.22
CA TRP A 246 -13.06 17.61 -1.47
C TRP A 246 -13.59 18.47 -2.62
N ASN A 247 -14.92 18.60 -2.75
CA ASN A 247 -15.53 19.44 -3.78
C ASN A 247 -15.13 20.91 -3.65
N GLU A 248 -15.14 21.47 -2.44
CA GLU A 248 -14.67 22.83 -2.15
C GLU A 248 -13.18 23.01 -2.52
N THR A 249 -12.37 21.99 -2.25
CA THR A 249 -10.95 21.99 -2.63
C THR A 249 -10.79 21.99 -4.14
N LEU A 250 -11.54 21.17 -4.88
CA LEU A 250 -11.51 21.19 -6.35
C LEU A 250 -11.89 22.58 -6.89
N THR A 251 -12.96 23.19 -6.39
CA THR A 251 -13.36 24.55 -6.76
C THR A 251 -12.26 25.58 -6.49
N LYS A 252 -11.60 25.51 -5.32
CA LYS A 252 -10.48 26.40 -4.96
C LYS A 252 -9.29 26.28 -5.94
N HIS A 253 -9.08 25.11 -6.53
CA HIS A 253 -8.06 24.86 -7.54
C HIS A 253 -8.58 25.03 -8.98
N GLY A 254 -9.71 25.72 -9.16
CA GLY A 254 -10.26 26.09 -10.47
C GLY A 254 -11.01 24.98 -11.19
N LYS A 255 -11.44 23.93 -10.49
CA LYS A 255 -12.17 22.79 -11.04
C LYS A 255 -13.57 22.70 -10.43
N GLU A 256 -14.54 23.33 -11.09
CA GLU A 256 -15.94 23.23 -10.70
C GLU A 256 -16.53 21.88 -11.10
N THR A 257 -17.07 21.15 -10.13
CA THR A 257 -17.63 19.82 -10.34
C THR A 257 -18.91 19.61 -9.54
N GLU A 258 -19.71 18.62 -9.95
CA GLU A 258 -20.79 18.12 -9.11
C GLU A 258 -20.23 17.38 -7.88
N LEU A 259 -21.00 17.40 -6.78
CA LEU A 259 -20.63 16.72 -5.54
C LEU A 259 -20.33 15.23 -5.78
N GLY A 260 -19.16 14.77 -5.33
CA GLY A 260 -18.72 13.38 -5.50
C GLY A 260 -17.98 13.09 -6.81
N SER A 261 -17.75 14.10 -7.65
CA SER A 261 -16.85 13.97 -8.81
C SER A 261 -15.41 13.71 -8.37
N ASP A 262 -14.65 12.99 -9.20
CA ASP A 262 -13.24 12.66 -8.96
C ASP A 262 -12.96 12.02 -7.59
N LEU A 263 -13.92 11.24 -7.13
CA LEU A 263 -13.92 10.60 -5.83
C LEU A 263 -14.47 9.18 -5.93
N ILE A 264 -13.78 8.24 -5.30
CA ILE A 264 -14.27 6.89 -5.04
C ILE A 264 -14.73 6.81 -3.59
N ILE A 265 -15.93 6.27 -3.37
CA ILE A 265 -16.46 5.98 -2.06
C ILE A 265 -16.53 4.45 -1.90
N GLY A 266 -15.76 3.93 -0.95
CA GLY A 266 -15.79 2.53 -0.58
C GLY A 266 -16.93 2.24 0.39
N VAL A 267 -17.75 1.26 0.07
CA VAL A 267 -18.81 0.74 0.95
C VAL A 267 -18.51 -0.72 1.24
N ALA A 268 -18.44 -1.09 2.52
CA ALA A 268 -18.35 -2.49 2.91
C ALA A 268 -19.76 -3.10 2.88
N THR A 269 -19.90 -4.26 2.25
CA THR A 269 -21.19 -4.94 2.12
C THR A 269 -21.01 -6.42 2.41
N PHE A 270 -21.95 -6.99 3.15
CA PHE A 270 -22.09 -8.42 3.37
C PHE A 270 -23.50 -8.81 2.98
N ILE A 271 -23.66 -9.88 2.20
CA ILE A 271 -24.95 -10.32 1.67
C ILE A 271 -25.20 -11.75 2.14
N ASP A 272 -26.41 -12.00 2.63
CA ASP A 272 -26.92 -13.31 3.04
C ASP A 272 -28.42 -13.38 2.73
N ASP A 273 -29.06 -14.53 2.95
CA ASP A 273 -30.49 -14.72 2.67
C ASP A 273 -31.38 -13.77 3.49
N THR A 274 -30.92 -13.40 4.68
CA THR A 274 -31.61 -12.46 5.58
C THR A 274 -30.62 -11.50 6.23
N GLU A 275 -31.10 -10.31 6.61
CA GLU A 275 -30.29 -9.32 7.33
C GLU A 275 -29.75 -9.89 8.65
N GLU A 276 -30.56 -10.65 9.39
CA GLU A 276 -30.13 -11.28 10.64
C GLU A 276 -28.95 -12.24 10.42
N LYS A 277 -29.03 -13.12 9.42
CA LYS A 277 -27.92 -14.01 9.05
C LYS A 277 -26.70 -13.22 8.61
N ALA A 278 -26.89 -12.19 7.77
CA ALA A 278 -25.82 -11.33 7.32
C ALA A 278 -25.08 -10.68 8.50
N MET A 279 -25.80 -10.15 9.49
CA MET A 279 -25.21 -9.56 10.69
C MET A 279 -24.44 -10.58 11.53
N VAL A 280 -24.98 -11.79 11.71
CA VAL A 280 -24.31 -12.87 12.44
C VAL A 280 -23.03 -13.32 11.75
N HIS A 281 -23.06 -13.52 10.44
CA HIS A 281 -21.90 -13.99 9.68
C HIS A 281 -20.86 -12.89 9.46
N ALA A 282 -21.28 -11.66 9.19
CA ALA A 282 -20.39 -10.51 9.01
C ALA A 282 -19.62 -10.17 10.30
N LYS A 283 -20.19 -10.48 11.48
CA LYS A 283 -19.60 -10.18 12.78
C LYS A 283 -18.14 -10.64 12.88
N LYS A 284 -17.82 -11.87 12.48
CA LYS A 284 -16.44 -12.40 12.60
C LYS A 284 -15.45 -11.64 11.72
N TYR A 285 -15.86 -11.24 10.52
CA TYR A 285 -15.04 -10.44 9.62
C TYR A 285 -14.83 -9.02 10.16
N PHE A 286 -15.87 -8.44 10.74
CA PHE A 286 -15.78 -7.16 11.42
C PHE A 286 -14.80 -7.22 12.60
N GLU A 287 -14.96 -8.20 13.50
CA GLU A 287 -14.06 -8.41 14.63
C GLU A 287 -12.61 -8.60 14.18
N GLU A 288 -12.37 -9.42 13.15
CA GLU A 288 -11.04 -9.63 12.59
C GLU A 288 -10.44 -8.35 12.01
N ASN A 289 -11.25 -7.56 11.30
CA ASN A 289 -10.85 -6.25 10.78
C ASN A 289 -10.47 -5.31 11.92
N MET A 290 -11.25 -5.27 13.01
CA MET A 290 -10.93 -4.47 14.19
C MET A 290 -9.64 -4.94 14.88
N LYS A 291 -9.42 -6.25 14.94
CA LYS A 291 -8.22 -6.85 15.53
C LYS A 291 -6.95 -6.44 14.76
N MET A 292 -7.01 -6.40 13.43
CA MET A 292 -5.90 -5.99 12.57
C MET A 292 -5.70 -4.47 12.55
N PHE A 293 -6.76 -3.71 12.25
CA PHE A 293 -6.65 -2.27 11.97
C PHE A 293 -6.76 -1.37 13.20
N GLY A 294 -7.29 -1.87 14.32
CA GLY A 294 -7.41 -1.13 15.58
C GLY A 294 -6.06 -0.58 16.07
N PRO A 295 -5.03 -1.43 16.25
CA PRO A 295 -3.68 -0.99 16.64
C PRO A 295 -3.02 0.00 15.66
N LEU A 296 -3.45 0.01 14.40
CA LEU A 296 -2.95 0.88 13.34
C LEU A 296 -3.67 2.23 13.29
N GLY A 297 -4.64 2.46 14.18
CA GLY A 297 -5.32 3.74 14.36
C GLY A 297 -6.40 4.05 13.32
N PHE A 298 -6.85 3.04 12.56
CA PHE A 298 -7.93 3.14 11.58
C PHE A 298 -9.34 3.10 12.20
N VAL A 299 -9.44 2.69 13.47
CA VAL A 299 -10.72 2.49 14.17
C VAL A 299 -10.89 3.46 15.36
N ARG A 300 -10.68 4.77 15.13
CA ARG A 300 -10.71 5.76 16.22
C ARG A 300 -12.12 5.97 16.81
N GLY A 301 -13.17 5.66 16.05
CA GLY A 301 -14.58 5.87 16.44
C GLY A 301 -15.12 4.88 17.47
N LEU A 302 -14.51 3.69 17.63
CA LEU A 302 -14.98 2.65 18.57
C LEU A 302 -14.29 2.69 19.94
N SER A 303 -13.31 3.57 20.12
CA SER A 303 -12.52 3.73 21.35
C SER A 303 -13.27 4.42 22.52
N LYS A 304 -14.51 4.87 22.34
CA LYS A 304 -15.24 5.72 23.32
C LYS A 304 -16.53 5.11 23.88
N GLY A 305 -16.76 3.81 23.72
CA GLY A 305 -17.90 3.10 24.33
C GLY A 305 -17.46 2.22 25.51
N PRO A 306 -18.23 2.14 26.60
CA PRO A 306 -17.84 1.41 27.83
C PRO A 306 -17.65 -0.11 27.66
N ASN A 307 -17.94 -0.69 26.49
CA ASN A 307 -17.89 -2.14 26.23
C ASN A 307 -16.90 -2.59 25.15
N ILE A 308 -16.05 -1.70 24.61
CA ILE A 308 -15.03 -2.09 23.62
C ILE A 308 -13.64 -1.75 24.16
N CYS A 309 -13.19 -2.55 25.14
CA CYS A 309 -11.83 -2.48 25.67
C CYS A 309 -10.81 -3.12 24.71
N ILE A 310 -10.52 -2.45 23.59
CA ILE A 310 -9.35 -2.76 22.74
C ILE A 310 -8.06 -2.74 23.59
N GLY A 311 -8.03 -1.92 24.65
CA GLY A 311 -6.89 -1.78 25.56
C GLY A 311 -6.59 -2.97 26.49
N SER A 312 -7.52 -3.92 26.67
CA SER A 312 -7.28 -5.09 27.54
C SER A 312 -6.48 -6.20 26.85
N TRP A 313 -6.62 -6.31 25.52
CA TRP A 313 -5.93 -7.30 24.69
C TRP A 313 -4.48 -6.92 24.36
N LEU A 314 -4.18 -5.61 24.34
CA LEU A 314 -2.82 -5.06 24.15
C LEU A 314 -1.88 -5.30 25.34
N ARG A 315 -2.36 -5.83 26.48
CA ARG A 315 -1.60 -6.03 27.72
C ARG A 315 -1.26 -7.49 28.04
N ARG A 316 -1.18 -8.39 27.05
CA ARG A 316 -0.50 -9.68 27.28
C ARG A 316 1.01 -9.46 27.11
N PRO A 317 1.84 -9.68 28.16
CA PRO A 317 3.28 -9.55 28.03
C PRO A 317 3.78 -10.60 27.04
N VAL A 318 4.71 -10.21 26.17
CA VAL A 318 5.49 -11.10 25.30
C VAL A 318 6.16 -12.15 26.19
N GLY A 319 5.59 -13.35 26.22
CA GLY A 319 6.10 -14.47 27.01
C GLY A 319 7.33 -15.09 26.34
N ARG A 320 8.44 -15.14 27.09
CA ARG A 320 9.62 -15.96 26.77
C ARG A 320 9.23 -17.43 26.50
N PRO A 321 9.98 -18.17 25.67
CA PRO A 321 9.70 -19.58 25.41
C PRO A 321 9.83 -20.43 26.69
N PRO A 322 9.14 -21.58 26.77
CA PRO A 322 9.07 -22.36 28.00
C PRO A 322 10.41 -23.06 28.27
N ASN A 323 11.09 -22.66 29.34
CA ASN A 323 12.15 -23.48 29.93
C ASN A 323 11.53 -24.39 31.00
N HIS A 324 11.69 -25.69 30.79
CA HIS A 324 11.46 -26.72 31.79
C HIS A 324 12.28 -26.48 33.08
N ARG A 325 11.70 -26.90 34.20
CA ARG A 325 12.26 -27.14 35.56
C ARG A 325 11.93 -26.07 36.62
N GLY A 326 10.91 -26.42 37.41
CA GLY A 326 10.90 -26.53 38.88
C GLY A 326 11.75 -25.63 39.78
N CYS A 327 11.12 -25.32 40.94
CA CYS A 327 11.66 -24.88 42.23
C CYS A 327 11.67 -23.37 42.58
N ARG A 328 10.72 -23.05 43.49
CA ARG A 328 10.87 -22.34 44.78
C ARG A 328 11.44 -20.90 44.84
N GLN A 329 10.53 -20.01 45.26
CA GLN A 329 10.60 -19.10 46.42
C GLN A 329 11.53 -17.86 46.45
N ILE A 330 10.89 -16.77 46.91
CA ILE A 330 11.39 -15.63 47.72
C ILE A 330 11.98 -14.42 46.98
N GLY A 331 11.32 -13.28 47.19
CA GLY A 331 11.96 -12.13 47.81
C GLY A 331 12.36 -10.97 46.91
N CYS A 332 11.70 -9.83 47.12
CA CYS A 332 12.15 -8.50 46.75
C CYS A 332 13.65 -8.27 47.03
N LEU A 333 14.33 -7.53 46.15
CA LEU A 333 15.32 -6.53 46.54
C LEU A 333 15.66 -5.60 45.36
N ASP A 334 15.28 -4.34 45.61
CA ASP A 334 15.95 -3.07 45.34
C ASP A 334 16.78 -2.81 44.07
N ARG A 335 16.52 -1.62 43.52
CA ARG A 335 17.24 -0.96 42.43
C ARG A 335 18.57 -0.41 42.96
N ARG A 336 19.67 -0.63 42.26
CA ARG A 336 20.75 0.36 42.12
C ARG A 336 21.73 0.01 40.99
N SER A 337 21.95 1.03 40.16
CA SER A 337 23.14 1.37 39.36
C SER A 337 23.91 0.28 38.61
N THR A 338 24.15 0.51 37.31
CA THR A 338 25.48 0.95 36.82
C THR A 338 25.44 1.30 35.33
N ARG A 339 26.13 2.39 35.00
CA ARG A 339 26.52 2.81 33.63
C ARG A 339 27.68 1.93 33.15
N ALA A 340 27.58 1.45 31.91
CA ALA A 340 28.70 1.18 30.99
C ALA A 340 28.05 1.00 29.60
N GLY A 341 28.33 1.80 28.57
CA GLY A 341 29.64 1.97 27.94
C GLY A 341 29.76 1.00 26.77
N TYR A 342 29.06 1.24 25.65
CA TYR A 342 29.20 0.44 24.42
C TYR A 342 29.99 1.23 23.36
N ARG A 343 31.24 0.81 23.16
CA ARG A 343 32.10 1.15 22.02
C ARG A 343 31.68 0.32 20.82
N LYS A 344 31.52 0.99 19.67
CA LYS A 344 31.43 0.39 18.33
C LYS A 344 32.79 -0.20 17.93
N THR A 345 32.81 -1.42 17.40
CA THR A 345 33.91 -1.93 16.57
C THR A 345 33.34 -2.41 15.24
N TYR A 346 33.68 -1.70 14.16
CA TYR A 346 33.48 -2.13 12.78
C TYR A 346 34.55 -3.16 12.43
N GLY A 347 34.15 -4.31 11.89
CA GLY A 347 35.03 -5.34 11.34
C GLY A 347 35.11 -5.25 9.82
N ASP A 348 36.35 -5.28 9.30
CA ASP A 348 36.78 -5.27 7.90
C ASP A 348 36.13 -6.38 7.04
N PRO A 349 35.50 -6.07 5.89
CA PRO A 349 34.88 -7.06 5.02
C PRO A 349 35.87 -7.54 3.95
N ARG A 350 36.79 -8.45 4.32
CA ARG A 350 37.60 -9.18 3.33
C ARG A 350 37.69 -10.66 3.68
N LYS A 351 37.28 -11.48 2.71
CA LYS A 351 37.34 -12.96 2.61
C LYS A 351 36.04 -13.70 2.93
N ILE A 352 35.19 -13.83 1.91
CA ILE A 352 34.31 -15.01 1.75
C ILE A 352 34.50 -15.51 0.31
N SER A 353 35.13 -16.67 0.16
CA SER A 353 35.26 -17.39 -1.10
C SER A 353 34.12 -18.41 -1.24
N TRP A 354 33.45 -18.40 -2.38
CA TRP A 354 32.43 -19.40 -2.76
C TRP A 354 33.02 -20.38 -3.79
N PRO A 355 32.81 -21.69 -3.66
CA PRO A 355 33.24 -22.65 -4.68
C PRO A 355 32.27 -22.63 -5.87
N GLY A 356 32.84 -22.53 -7.07
CA GLY A 356 32.11 -22.41 -8.31
C GLY A 356 31.38 -23.68 -8.75
N ARG A 357 30.33 -23.48 -9.54
CA ARG A 357 29.98 -24.35 -10.68
C ARG A 357 29.51 -23.47 -11.84
N SER A 358 30.27 -23.56 -12.91
CA SER A 358 29.97 -23.05 -14.24
C SER A 358 28.73 -23.71 -14.83
N LYS A 359 27.87 -22.94 -15.50
CA LYS A 359 27.28 -23.28 -16.80
C LYS A 359 26.82 -22.01 -17.50
N ARG A 360 27.47 -21.74 -18.64
CA ARG A 360 27.11 -20.73 -19.65
C ARG A 360 25.70 -21.00 -20.15
N TRP A 361 24.91 -19.94 -20.34
CA TRP A 361 23.97 -19.86 -21.45
C TRP A 361 24.15 -18.52 -22.15
N LEU A 362 24.28 -18.64 -23.46
CA LEU A 362 24.59 -17.59 -24.42
C LEU A 362 23.39 -16.67 -24.64
N LEU A 363 23.72 -15.40 -24.86
CA LEU A 363 22.89 -14.39 -25.53
C LEU A 363 22.49 -14.88 -26.93
N GLY A 364 21.23 -14.70 -27.27
CA GLY A 364 20.71 -14.76 -28.64
C GLY A 364 19.80 -13.56 -28.88
N HIS A 365 20.32 -12.57 -29.59
CA HIS A 365 19.58 -11.47 -30.20
C HIS A 365 19.21 -11.89 -31.64
N GLU A 366 17.92 -11.87 -31.96
CA GLU A 366 17.32 -11.76 -33.31
C GLU A 366 15.92 -11.15 -33.03
N HIS A 367 15.43 -10.04 -33.56
CA HIS A 367 15.75 -9.15 -34.67
C HIS A 367 15.42 -7.69 -34.29
#